data_AF-A0A2S4KG94-F1
#
_entry.id   AF-A0A2S4KG94-F1
#
_cell.length_a   1.000
_cell.length_b   1.000
_cell.length_c   1.000
_cell.angle_alpha   90.00
_cell.angle_beta   90.00
_cell.angle_gamma   90.00
#
_symmetry.space_group_name_H-M   'P 1'
#
loop_
_entity.id
_entity.type
_entity.pdbx_description
1 polymer ?
#
loop_
_entity_poly.entity_id
_entity_poly.type
_entity_poly.pdbx_seq_one_letter_code
_entity_poly.pdbx_strand_id
1 'polypeptide(L)'
;MKTNLKTIHQAGLTLLEVLVSLGILATITTGIAASTNQQSEKTKASVVALHVKMVGTAAAEYIKDNYSLLLTTAAATQPALIRVSDIITAEKLQPGFNSRNTRGQETCVLVPKQGSNNLTSVVITEGGELIDDLSLGQIASEIGAAGGAIYSLAAGNMRGDMFHFLCRNIYIQP
;
A
#
# COMPACT_ATOMS: atom_id res chain seq x y z
N MET A 1 72.54 2.85 -13.95
CA MET A 1 71.09 2.62 -13.85
C MET A 1 70.39 3.83 -14.45
N LYS A 2 69.79 3.72 -15.64
CA LYS A 2 69.10 4.83 -16.34
C LYS A 2 67.61 4.77 -16.00
N THR A 3 67.10 5.73 -15.22
CA THR A 3 65.67 5.88 -14.94
C THR A 3 65.01 6.67 -16.08
N ASN A 4 64.15 6.00 -16.85
CA ASN A 4 63.26 6.63 -17.82
C ASN A 4 62.10 7.30 -17.07
N LEU A 5 61.97 8.63 -17.16
CA LEU A 5 60.78 9.35 -16.72
C LEU A 5 59.72 9.28 -17.82
N LYS A 6 58.56 8.70 -17.49
CA LYS A 6 57.40 8.62 -18.37
C LYS A 6 56.64 9.95 -18.29
N THR A 7 56.72 10.77 -19.34
CA THR A 7 55.98 12.03 -19.44
C THR A 7 54.49 11.74 -19.58
N ILE A 8 53.68 12.17 -18.60
CA ILE A 8 52.22 12.12 -18.68
C ILE A 8 51.77 13.30 -19.54
N HIS A 9 51.18 13.02 -20.70
CA HIS A 9 50.56 14.04 -21.54
C HIS A 9 49.31 14.60 -20.83
N GLN A 10 49.37 15.87 -20.45
CA GLN A 10 48.19 16.64 -20.06
C GLN A 10 47.43 17.02 -21.33
N ALA A 11 46.31 16.34 -21.59
CA ALA A 11 45.33 16.82 -22.56
C ALA A 11 44.59 18.00 -21.92
N GLY A 12 44.89 19.22 -22.36
CA GLY A 12 44.16 20.40 -21.93
C GLY A 12 42.72 20.32 -22.44
N LEU A 13 41.74 20.36 -21.54
CA LEU A 13 40.33 20.48 -21.91
C LEU A 13 40.16 21.76 -22.73
N THR A 14 39.58 21.65 -23.92
CA THR A 14 39.21 22.84 -24.70
C THR A 14 37.92 23.43 -24.12
N LEU A 15 37.84 24.76 -24.06
CA LEU A 15 36.68 25.49 -23.51
C LEU A 15 35.37 25.10 -24.22
N LEU A 16 35.46 24.74 -25.50
CA LEU A 16 34.32 24.30 -26.30
C LEU A 16 33.75 22.94 -25.84
N GLU A 17 34.62 22.03 -25.42
CA GLU A 17 34.26 20.69 -24.95
C GLU A 17 33.54 20.73 -23.59
N VAL A 18 33.94 21.69 -22.74
CA VAL A 18 33.25 22.01 -21.47
C VAL A 18 31.85 22.56 -21.74
N LEU A 19 31.68 23.45 -22.73
CA LEU A 19 30.38 24.04 -23.06
C LEU A 19 29.40 23.02 -23.66
N VAL A 20 29.89 22.11 -24.52
CA VAL A 20 29.09 21.01 -25.07
C VAL A 20 28.69 20.02 -23.96
N SER A 21 29.62 19.67 -23.07
CA SER A 21 29.35 18.77 -21.93
C SER A 21 28.33 19.37 -20.96
N LEU A 22 28.41 20.68 -20.67
CA LEU A 22 27.44 21.39 -19.84
C LEU A 22 26.05 21.46 -20.49
N GLY A 23 25.99 21.63 -21.82
CA GLY A 23 24.73 21.58 -22.57
C GLY A 23 24.06 20.20 -22.51
N ILE A 24 24.83 19.12 -22.56
CA ILE A 24 24.34 17.74 -22.44
C ILE A 24 23.91 17.40 -21.00
N LEU A 25 24.62 17.92 -19.99
CA LEU A 25 24.22 17.79 -18.58
C LEU A 25 22.91 18.54 -18.27
N ALA A 26 22.68 19.69 -18.92
CA ALA A 26 21.47 20.47 -18.74
C ALA A 26 20.20 19.78 -19.28
N THR A 27 20.31 18.97 -20.35
CA THR A 27 19.17 18.23 -20.90
C THR A 27 18.80 16.98 -20.09
N ILE A 28 19.73 16.43 -19.30
CA ILE A 28 19.45 15.33 -18.35
C ILE A 28 18.60 15.82 -17.16
N THR A 29 18.68 17.11 -16.83
CA THR A 29 18.09 17.67 -15.60
C THR A 29 16.58 17.94 -15.70
N THR A 30 16.03 18.06 -16.91
CA THR A 30 14.57 18.20 -17.12
C THR A 30 13.81 16.86 -17.04
N GLY A 31 14.50 15.72 -17.00
CA GLY A 31 13.92 14.39 -16.79
C GLY A 31 13.85 13.91 -15.33
N ILE A 32 14.50 14.61 -14.40
CA ILE A 32 14.64 14.17 -12.99
C ILE A 32 13.56 14.79 -12.08
N ALA A 33 12.95 15.91 -12.47
CA ALA A 33 11.87 16.54 -11.72
C ALA A 33 10.55 15.72 -11.75
N ALA A 34 10.31 14.95 -12.82
CA ALA A 34 9.18 14.01 -12.88
C ALA A 34 9.47 12.68 -12.16
N SER A 35 10.74 12.25 -12.11
CA SER A 35 11.14 11.00 -11.45
C SER A 35 11.20 11.07 -9.93
N THR A 36 11.41 12.25 -9.34
CA THR A 36 11.45 12.43 -7.87
C THR A 36 10.06 12.34 -7.23
N ASN A 37 9.04 12.85 -7.91
CA ASN A 37 7.65 12.74 -7.45
C ASN A 37 7.08 11.34 -7.68
N GLN A 38 7.34 10.71 -8.83
CA GLN A 38 6.88 9.34 -9.12
C GLN A 38 7.51 8.30 -8.21
N GLN A 39 8.80 8.43 -7.87
CA GLN A 39 9.44 7.52 -6.92
C GLN A 39 8.81 7.64 -5.52
N SER A 40 8.45 8.85 -5.11
CA SER A 40 7.77 9.10 -3.83
C SER A 40 6.39 8.46 -3.78
N GLU A 41 5.60 8.57 -4.85
CA GLU A 41 4.26 7.96 -4.91
C GLU A 41 4.31 6.43 -4.96
N LYS A 42 5.24 5.85 -5.74
CA LYS A 42 5.49 4.40 -5.74
C LYS A 42 5.89 3.91 -4.35
N THR A 43 6.80 4.60 -3.67
CA THR A 43 7.21 4.23 -2.32
C THR A 43 6.04 4.31 -1.33
N LYS A 44 5.20 5.34 -1.40
CA LYS A 44 4.00 5.42 -0.58
C LYS A 44 3.03 4.27 -0.85
N ALA A 45 2.81 3.92 -2.12
CA ALA A 45 2.00 2.78 -2.52
C ALA A 45 2.54 1.47 -1.91
N SER A 46 3.84 1.22 -2.02
CA SER A 46 4.49 0.04 -1.41
C SER A 46 4.36 0.00 0.11
N VAL A 47 4.43 1.15 0.79
CA VAL A 47 4.22 1.19 2.24
C VAL A 47 2.76 0.91 2.61
N VAL A 48 1.79 1.41 1.83
CA VAL A 48 0.36 1.08 2.02
C VAL A 48 0.13 -0.42 1.81
N ALA A 49 0.67 -1.00 0.74
CA ALA A 49 0.57 -2.43 0.48
C ALA A 49 1.18 -3.27 1.62
N LEU A 50 2.36 -2.88 2.12
CA LEU A 50 2.99 -3.54 3.26
C LEU A 50 2.14 -3.42 4.53
N HIS A 51 1.57 -2.24 4.80
CA HIS A 51 0.66 -2.02 5.93
C HIS A 51 -0.53 -2.98 5.89
N VAL A 52 -1.20 -3.05 4.73
CA VAL A 52 -2.34 -3.97 4.51
C VAL A 52 -1.93 -5.43 4.68
N LYS A 53 -0.76 -5.83 4.18
CA LYS A 53 -0.24 -7.20 4.39
C LYS A 53 -0.01 -7.52 5.86
N MET A 54 0.64 -6.63 6.60
CA MET A 54 0.92 -6.86 8.03
C MET A 54 -0.38 -7.00 8.83
N VAL A 55 -1.35 -6.12 8.58
CA VAL A 55 -2.67 -6.21 9.22
C VAL A 55 -3.38 -7.50 8.81
N GLY A 56 -3.36 -7.87 7.52
CA GLY A 56 -3.99 -9.09 7.03
C GLY A 56 -3.41 -10.37 7.62
N THR A 57 -2.08 -10.47 7.72
CA THR A 57 -1.41 -11.61 8.36
C THR A 57 -1.78 -11.71 9.84
N ALA A 58 -1.68 -10.60 10.58
CA ALA A 58 -2.02 -10.59 12.00
C ALA A 58 -3.52 -10.86 12.25
N ALA A 59 -4.38 -10.37 11.37
CA ALA A 59 -5.81 -10.63 11.43
C ALA A 59 -6.13 -12.10 11.17
N ALA A 60 -5.44 -12.77 10.24
CA ALA A 60 -5.62 -14.20 10.01
C ALA A 60 -5.28 -15.02 11.28
N GLU A 61 -4.23 -14.65 12.00
CA GLU A 61 -3.90 -15.27 13.30
C GLU A 61 -4.95 -14.96 14.36
N TYR A 62 -5.41 -13.71 14.46
CA TYR A 62 -6.49 -13.33 15.37
C TYR A 62 -7.77 -14.12 15.09
N ILE A 63 -8.16 -14.25 13.81
CA ILE A 63 -9.37 -14.96 13.40
C ILE A 63 -9.26 -16.45 13.71
N LYS A 64 -8.07 -17.03 13.52
CA LYS A 64 -7.81 -18.43 13.88
C LYS A 64 -8.03 -18.67 15.37
N ASP A 65 -7.54 -17.78 16.22
CA ASP A 65 -7.64 -17.92 17.69
C ASP A 65 -9.06 -17.61 18.19
N ASN A 66 -9.80 -16.73 17.51
CA ASN A 66 -11.14 -16.29 17.88
C ASN A 66 -12.24 -16.88 16.98
N TYR A 67 -11.96 -17.99 16.31
CA TYR A 67 -12.82 -18.53 15.26
C TYR A 67 -14.26 -18.81 15.73
N SER A 68 -14.40 -19.47 16.88
CA SER A 68 -15.71 -19.82 17.45
C SER A 68 -16.54 -18.58 17.81
N LEU A 69 -15.92 -17.57 18.41
CA LEU A 69 -16.55 -16.29 18.72
C LEU A 69 -17.03 -15.62 17.43
N LEU A 70 -16.12 -15.45 16.46
CA LEU A 70 -16.41 -14.79 15.19
C LEU A 70 -17.50 -15.50 14.40
N LEU A 71 -17.57 -16.83 14.49
CA LEU A 71 -18.61 -17.61 13.81
C LEU A 71 -20.02 -17.30 14.31
N THR A 72 -20.14 -16.98 15.61
CA THR A 72 -21.41 -16.60 16.24
C THR A 72 -21.76 -15.13 16.02
N THR A 73 -20.77 -14.24 15.92
CA THR A 73 -21.00 -12.80 15.79
C THR A 73 -21.11 -12.33 14.34
N ALA A 74 -20.51 -13.04 13.38
CA ALA A 74 -20.51 -12.68 11.97
C ALA A 74 -21.73 -13.24 11.21
N ALA A 75 -22.26 -12.42 10.31
CA ALA A 75 -23.25 -12.78 9.30
C ALA A 75 -22.77 -12.34 7.91
N ALA A 76 -23.44 -12.84 6.86
CA ALA A 76 -23.14 -12.44 5.48
C ALA A 76 -23.42 -10.94 5.25
N THR A 77 -24.50 -10.43 5.85
CA THR A 77 -24.97 -9.04 5.75
C THR A 77 -24.52 -8.16 6.91
N GLN A 78 -23.82 -8.74 7.89
CA GLN A 78 -23.29 -8.04 9.06
C GLN A 78 -21.98 -8.72 9.49
N PRO A 79 -20.85 -8.39 8.82
CA PRO A 79 -19.56 -8.97 9.12
C PRO A 79 -19.10 -8.53 10.51
N ALA A 80 -18.31 -9.37 11.15
CA ALA A 80 -17.62 -8.95 12.36
C ALA A 80 -16.54 -7.93 11.99
N LEU A 81 -16.50 -6.81 12.72
CA LEU A 81 -15.47 -5.79 12.59
C LEU A 81 -14.35 -6.09 13.58
N ILE A 82 -13.13 -6.23 13.08
CA ILE A 82 -11.91 -6.33 13.88
C ILE A 82 -11.09 -5.06 13.63
N ARG A 83 -10.83 -4.31 14.70
CA ARG A 83 -9.98 -3.13 14.64
C ARG A 83 -8.52 -3.51 14.84
N VAL A 84 -7.61 -2.69 14.33
CA VAL A 84 -6.17 -2.85 14.58
C VAL A 84 -5.86 -2.86 16.08
N SER A 85 -6.61 -2.11 16.91
CA SER A 85 -6.47 -2.14 18.37
C SER A 85 -6.75 -3.52 18.98
N ASP A 86 -7.69 -4.27 18.42
CA ASP A 86 -8.08 -5.60 18.91
C ASP A 86 -6.96 -6.60 18.63
N ILE A 87 -6.32 -6.47 17.46
CA ILE A 87 -5.17 -7.28 17.02
C ILE A 87 -3.92 -6.97 17.88
N ILE A 88 -3.69 -5.70 18.25
CA ILE A 88 -2.61 -5.30 19.18
C ILE A 88 -2.88 -5.87 20.58
N THR A 89 -4.12 -5.74 21.07
CA THR A 89 -4.51 -6.25 22.41
C THR A 89 -4.37 -7.77 22.50
N ALA A 90 -4.63 -8.47 21.41
CA ALA A 90 -4.41 -9.92 21.27
C ALA A 90 -2.94 -10.31 20.96
N GLU A 91 -2.01 -9.35 21.04
CA GLU A 91 -0.57 -9.55 20.83
C GLU A 91 -0.19 -10.10 19.44
N LYS A 92 -1.06 -9.89 18.43
CA LYS A 92 -0.80 -10.29 17.03
C LYS A 92 -0.14 -9.19 16.21
N LEU A 93 -0.14 -7.96 16.72
CA LEU A 93 0.63 -6.83 16.21
C LEU A 93 1.44 -6.20 17.34
N GLN A 94 2.59 -5.63 16.99
CA GLN A 94 3.44 -4.96 17.96
C GLN A 94 2.71 -3.77 18.62
N PRO A 95 2.96 -3.51 19.92
CA PRO A 95 2.48 -2.30 20.57
C PRO A 95 2.89 -1.03 19.81
N GLY A 96 1.96 -0.10 19.65
CA GLY A 96 2.21 1.15 18.91
C GLY A 96 2.07 1.03 17.39
N PHE A 97 1.64 -0.12 16.85
CA PHE A 97 1.27 -0.22 15.44
C PHE A 97 0.16 0.79 15.11
N ASN A 98 0.37 1.60 14.06
CA ASN A 98 -0.57 2.64 13.69
C ASN A 98 -1.75 2.03 12.91
N SER A 99 -2.97 2.29 13.35
CA SER A 99 -4.17 1.87 12.63
C SER A 99 -4.34 2.61 11.30
N ARG A 100 -3.67 3.76 11.14
CA ARG A 100 -3.64 4.50 9.88
C ARG A 100 -2.40 4.22 9.06
N ASN A 101 -2.59 4.09 7.75
CA ASN A 101 -1.49 3.97 6.80
C ASN A 101 -0.81 5.33 6.54
N THR A 102 0.22 5.34 5.68
CA THR A 102 0.97 6.57 5.33
C THR A 102 0.17 7.64 4.60
N ARG A 103 -1.03 7.31 4.11
CA ARG A 103 -2.00 8.23 3.50
C ARG A 103 -3.05 8.72 4.50
N GLY A 104 -2.91 8.36 5.78
CA GLY A 104 -3.86 8.73 6.84
C GLY A 104 -5.20 7.99 6.75
N GLN A 105 -5.29 6.92 5.97
CA GLN A 105 -6.49 6.10 5.85
C GLN A 105 -6.55 5.13 7.02
N GLU A 106 -7.71 5.00 7.64
CA GLU A 106 -7.96 4.06 8.73
C GLU A 106 -8.06 2.63 8.21
N THR A 107 -7.32 1.70 8.80
CA THR A 107 -7.31 0.29 8.41
C THR A 107 -8.10 -0.56 9.41
N CYS A 108 -8.95 -1.43 8.91
CA CYS A 108 -9.68 -2.42 9.70
C CYS A 108 -9.86 -3.73 8.93
N VAL A 109 -10.37 -4.76 9.60
CA VAL A 109 -10.65 -6.06 8.99
C VAL A 109 -12.12 -6.39 9.16
N LEU A 110 -12.77 -6.77 8.08
CA LEU A 110 -14.12 -7.30 8.08
C LEU A 110 -14.10 -8.80 7.87
N VAL A 111 -14.93 -9.49 8.65
CA VAL A 111 -15.05 -10.95 8.59
C VAL A 111 -16.51 -11.33 8.30
N PRO A 112 -16.93 -11.33 7.03
CA PRO A 112 -18.23 -11.88 6.66
C PRO A 112 -18.25 -13.41 6.78
N LYS A 113 -19.43 -13.94 7.12
CA LYS A 113 -19.67 -15.38 7.15
C LYS A 113 -20.24 -15.86 5.82
N GLN A 114 -19.62 -16.89 5.24
CA GLN A 114 -20.04 -17.55 4.00
C GLN A 114 -20.55 -18.97 4.29
N GLY A 115 -21.87 -19.14 4.29
CA GLY A 115 -22.50 -20.40 4.71
C GLY A 115 -22.45 -20.61 6.22
N SER A 116 -22.52 -21.85 6.69
CA SER A 116 -22.65 -22.14 8.13
C SER A 116 -21.34 -22.01 8.90
N ASN A 117 -20.22 -22.44 8.31
CA ASN A 117 -18.94 -22.64 8.99
C ASN A 117 -17.74 -22.11 8.17
N ASN A 118 -17.92 -21.09 7.34
CA ASN A 118 -16.77 -20.46 6.66
C ASN A 118 -16.75 -18.98 6.96
N LEU A 119 -15.59 -18.50 7.39
CA LEU A 119 -15.29 -17.09 7.55
C LEU A 119 -14.32 -16.68 6.45
N THR A 120 -14.59 -15.55 5.81
CA THR A 120 -13.66 -14.88 4.91
C THR A 120 -13.24 -13.58 5.56
N SER A 121 -12.03 -13.11 5.29
CA SER A 121 -11.55 -11.84 5.82
C SER A 121 -11.16 -10.89 4.70
N VAL A 122 -11.44 -9.61 4.90
CA VAL A 122 -11.07 -8.54 3.97
C VAL A 122 -10.49 -7.40 4.80
N VAL A 123 -9.27 -6.98 4.46
CA VAL A 123 -8.66 -5.77 5.03
C VAL A 123 -9.17 -4.58 4.23
N ILE A 124 -9.65 -3.55 4.92
CA ILE A 124 -10.19 -2.32 4.31
C ILE A 124 -9.40 -1.13 4.82
N THR A 125 -9.11 -0.20 3.92
CA THR A 125 -8.52 1.11 4.22
C THR A 125 -9.49 2.21 3.77
N GLU A 126 -9.83 3.14 4.65
CA GLU A 126 -10.82 4.18 4.34
C GLU A 126 -10.48 5.58 4.89
N GLY A 127 -11.07 6.61 4.29
CA GLY A 127 -10.78 8.01 4.64
C GLY A 127 -9.40 8.43 4.17
N GLY A 128 -8.82 9.45 4.81
CA GLY A 128 -7.48 9.94 4.49
C GLY A 128 -7.35 10.60 3.11
N GLU A 129 -6.14 10.58 2.57
CA GLU A 129 -5.81 11.03 1.23
C GLU A 129 -6.33 10.02 0.18
N LEU A 130 -6.96 10.53 -0.88
CA LEU A 130 -7.42 9.69 -1.99
C LEU A 130 -6.22 9.11 -2.75
N ILE A 131 -6.32 7.84 -3.13
CA ILE A 131 -5.33 7.15 -3.95
C ILE A 131 -5.88 7.08 -5.37
N ASP A 132 -5.10 7.53 -6.35
CA ASP A 132 -5.49 7.47 -7.75
C ASP A 132 -5.55 6.02 -8.28
N ASP A 133 -6.32 5.80 -9.35
CA ASP A 133 -6.55 4.45 -9.91
C ASP A 133 -5.25 3.75 -10.34
N LEU A 134 -4.22 4.49 -10.79
CA LEU A 134 -2.94 3.88 -11.16
C LEU A 134 -2.19 3.39 -9.90
N SER A 135 -2.10 4.22 -8.87
CA SER A 135 -1.49 3.85 -7.59
C SER A 135 -2.25 2.72 -6.89
N LEU A 136 -3.59 2.68 -6.99
CA LEU A 136 -4.41 1.56 -6.49
C LEU A 136 -4.09 0.25 -7.20
N GLY A 137 -3.90 0.27 -8.53
CA GLY A 137 -3.49 -0.90 -9.29
C GLY A 137 -2.11 -1.40 -8.88
N GLN A 138 -1.18 -0.48 -8.60
CA GLN A 138 0.13 -0.83 -8.05
C GLN A 138 0.00 -1.47 -6.66
N ILE A 139 -0.77 -0.90 -5.75
CA ILE A 139 -0.99 -1.45 -4.40
C ILE A 139 -1.58 -2.86 -4.50
N ALA A 140 -2.62 -3.06 -5.32
CA ALA A 140 -3.23 -4.37 -5.53
C ALA A 140 -2.22 -5.39 -6.09
N SER A 141 -1.42 -4.98 -7.07
CA SER A 141 -0.36 -5.81 -7.65
C SER A 141 0.72 -6.18 -6.63
N GLU A 142 1.12 -5.24 -5.77
CA GLU A 142 2.10 -5.46 -4.73
C GLU A 142 1.57 -6.35 -3.61
N ILE A 143 0.27 -6.26 -3.27
CA ILE A 143 -0.40 -7.21 -2.36
C ILE A 143 -0.39 -8.62 -2.97
N GLY A 144 -0.61 -8.72 -4.27
CA GLY A 144 -0.60 -9.99 -5.02
C GLY A 144 -2.00 -10.61 -5.12
N ALA A 145 -2.08 -11.93 -5.24
CA ALA A 145 -3.35 -12.63 -5.51
C ALA A 145 -4.44 -12.45 -4.44
N ALA A 146 -4.09 -12.03 -3.23
CA ALA A 146 -5.03 -11.72 -2.15
C ALA A 146 -5.46 -10.24 -2.12
N GLY A 147 -4.92 -9.41 -3.02
CA GLY A 147 -5.18 -7.98 -3.09
C GLY A 147 -6.24 -7.63 -4.12
N GLY A 148 -6.99 -6.57 -3.85
CA GLY A 148 -7.94 -5.97 -4.77
C GLY A 148 -8.08 -4.49 -4.49
N ALA A 149 -8.60 -3.75 -5.47
CA ALA A 149 -8.89 -2.32 -5.34
C ALA A 149 -10.24 -2.00 -5.97
N ILE A 150 -10.91 -0.98 -5.43
CA ILE A 150 -12.13 -0.41 -6.00
C ILE A 150 -11.73 0.90 -6.69
N TYR A 151 -11.78 0.91 -8.02
CA TYR A 151 -11.36 2.05 -8.84
C TYR A 151 -12.48 3.09 -9.01
N SER A 152 -12.11 4.37 -9.06
CA SER A 152 -13.06 5.49 -9.15
C SER A 152 -13.91 5.45 -10.42
N LEU A 153 -13.35 5.00 -11.54
CA LEU A 153 -14.07 4.87 -12.83
C LEU A 153 -15.04 3.68 -12.88
N ALA A 154 -15.05 2.83 -11.84
CA ALA A 154 -15.91 1.65 -11.73
C ALA A 154 -16.84 1.71 -10.49
N ALA A 155 -17.03 2.89 -9.88
CA ALA A 155 -17.91 3.06 -8.73
C ALA A 155 -19.39 2.65 -9.01
N GLY A 156 -19.79 2.61 -10.29
CA GLY A 156 -21.11 2.16 -10.74
C GLY A 156 -21.24 0.67 -11.10
N ASN A 157 -20.17 -0.13 -11.00
CA ASN A 157 -20.16 -1.57 -11.33
C ASN A 157 -19.96 -2.46 -10.10
N MET A 158 -20.37 -2.02 -8.91
CA MET A 158 -20.68 -2.94 -7.82
C MET A 158 -21.99 -3.67 -8.17
N ARG A 159 -21.94 -4.64 -9.10
CA ARG A 159 -23.04 -5.58 -9.33
C ARG A 159 -22.95 -6.68 -8.29
N GLY A 160 -23.91 -6.65 -7.38
CA GLY A 160 -24.14 -7.61 -6.31
C GLY A 160 -24.26 -6.86 -5.00
N ASP A 161 -25.48 -6.65 -4.52
CA ASP A 161 -25.96 -6.18 -3.21
C ASP A 161 -24.97 -6.13 -2.02
N MET A 162 -23.83 -5.43 -2.13
CA MET A 162 -22.77 -5.48 -1.13
C MET A 162 -22.69 -4.17 -0.36
N PHE A 163 -23.46 -4.16 0.72
CA PHE A 163 -23.21 -3.50 1.98
C PHE A 163 -21.97 -2.58 2.06
N HIS A 164 -22.24 -1.30 2.32
CA HIS A 164 -21.25 -0.28 2.62
C HIS A 164 -20.68 -0.47 4.04
N PHE A 165 -19.78 -1.44 4.21
CA PHE A 165 -19.12 -1.63 5.50
C PHE A 165 -17.88 -0.74 5.60
N LEU A 166 -17.98 0.25 6.48
CA LEU A 166 -16.89 1.16 6.81
C LEU A 166 -16.23 0.76 8.13
N CYS A 167 -14.93 1.06 8.27
CA CYS A 167 -14.19 0.97 9.52
C CYS A 167 -14.83 1.81 10.65
N ARG A 168 -15.63 2.82 10.29
CA ARG A 168 -16.41 3.63 11.24
C ARG A 168 -17.72 3.04 11.74
N ASN A 169 -18.43 2.21 10.97
CA ASN A 169 -19.71 1.65 11.41
C ASN A 169 -20.20 0.49 10.52
N ILE A 170 -20.73 -0.57 11.14
CA ILE A 170 -21.32 -1.76 10.47
C ILE A 170 -22.78 -1.47 10.06
N TYR A 171 -23.06 -0.28 9.51
CA TYR A 171 -24.42 0.12 9.13
C TYR A 171 -24.66 -0.10 7.64
N ILE A 172 -25.52 -1.07 7.37
CA ILE A 172 -26.23 -1.27 6.12
C ILE A 172 -27.11 -0.01 5.90
N GLN A 173 -26.91 0.73 4.82
CA GLN A 173 -27.99 1.57 4.30
C GLN A 173 -28.90 0.67 3.45
N PRO A 174 -30.23 0.73 3.64
CA PRO A 174 -31.20 -0.12 2.96
C PRO A 174 -31.21 0.07 1.44
#